data_AF-A0AAW9IBK5-F1
#
_entry.id   AF-A0AAW9IBK5-F1
#
_cell.length_a   1.000
_cell.length_b   1.000
_cell.length_c   1.000
_cell.angle_alpha   90.00
_cell.angle_beta   90.00
_cell.angle_gamma   90.00
#
_symmetry.space_group_name_H-M   'P 1'
#
loop_
_entity.id
_entity.type
_entity.pdbx_description
1 polymer ?
#
loop_
_entity_poly.entity_id
_entity_poly.type
_entity_poly.pdbx_seq_one_letter_code
_entity_poly.pdbx_strand_id
1 'polypeptide(L)' 'MEKSKYKRVILKVSGEALAGVNGFGFDFDIVKRITLEVKALVEMGVEVGLVVGGGNIWRGRSGEGMDR' A
#
# COMPACT_ATOMS: atom_id res chain seq x y z
N MET A 1 3.83 19.17 -19.73
CA MET A 1 3.80 17.97 -18.87
C MET A 1 3.23 16.84 -19.69
N GLU A 2 3.94 15.71 -19.73
CA GLU A 2 3.45 14.51 -20.42
C GLU A 2 2.17 14.03 -19.71
N LYS A 3 1.12 13.79 -20.49
CA LYS A 3 -0.18 13.37 -19.96
C LYS A 3 -0.05 11.93 -19.48
N SER A 4 -0.46 11.66 -18.24
CA SER A 4 -0.50 10.28 -17.72
C SER A 4 -1.23 9.36 -18.70
N LYS A 5 -0.65 8.17 -18.95
CA LYS A 5 -1.27 7.13 -19.78
C LYS A 5 -2.64 6.68 -19.24
N TYR A 6 -2.82 6.75 -17.92
CA TYR A 6 -4.04 6.32 -17.24
C TYR A 6 -4.72 7.47 -16.52
N LYS A 7 -6.03 7.61 -16.73
CA LYS A 7 -6.88 8.57 -16.01
C LYS A 7 -7.20 8.11 -14.58
N ARG A 8 -7.40 6.80 -14.39
CA ARG A 8 -7.77 6.18 -13.11
C ARG A 8 -7.00 4.88 -12.92
N VAL A 9 -6.53 4.64 -11.70
CA VAL A 9 -5.83 3.41 -11.33
C VAL A 9 -6.31 2.88 -9.98
N ILE A 10 -6.24 1.56 -9.81
CA ILE A 10 -6.28 0.91 -8.49
C ILE A 10 -4.87 0.41 -8.19
N LEU A 11 -4.26 0.95 -7.16
CA LEU A 11 -2.93 0.57 -6.70
C LEU A 11 -3.07 -0.43 -5.54
N LYS A 12 -2.63 -1.66 -5.77
CA LYS A 12 -2.55 -2.66 -4.70
C LYS A 12 -1.20 -2.54 -4.00
N VAL A 13 -1.23 -2.25 -2.70
CA VAL A 13 -0.06 -2.21 -1.82
C VAL A 13 -0.09 -3.43 -0.90
N SER A 14 1.03 -4.15 -0.81
CA SER A 14 1.20 -5.23 0.17
C SER A 14 1.37 -4.62 1.56
N GLY A 15 0.77 -5.24 2.58
CA GLY A 15 0.95 -4.78 3.96
C GLY A 15 2.39 -4.90 4.42
N GLU A 16 3.06 -5.95 3.97
CA GLU A 16 4.49 -6.19 4.18
C GLU A 16 5.35 -5.05 3.64
N ALA A 17 4.97 -4.47 2.50
CA ALA A 17 5.67 -3.30 1.97
C ALA A 17 5.57 -2.10 2.92
N LEU A 18 4.52 -1.99 3.74
CA LEU A 18 4.36 -0.92 4.74
C LEU A 18 5.18 -1.17 6.02
N ALA A 19 5.60 -2.41 6.29
CA ALA A 19 6.41 -2.74 7.46
C ALA A 19 7.91 -2.48 7.24
N GLY A 20 8.34 -2.22 6.00
CA GLY A 20 9.73 -2.05 5.66
C GLY A 20 10.58 -3.25 6.08
N VAL A 21 11.75 -2.98 6.66
CA VAL A 21 12.66 -4.01 7.16
C VAL A 21 12.17 -4.68 8.46
N ASN A 22 11.22 -4.05 9.17
CA ASN A 22 10.73 -4.54 10.47
C ASN A 22 9.83 -5.78 10.33
N GLY A 23 9.24 -6.00 9.15
CA GLY A 23 8.41 -7.18 8.84
C GLY A 23 7.05 -7.26 9.57
N PHE A 24 6.84 -6.44 10.61
CA PHE A 24 5.60 -6.29 11.37
C PHE A 24 5.32 -4.80 11.63
N GLY A 25 4.04 -4.43 11.76
CA GLY A 25 3.64 -3.06 12.06
C GLY A 25 3.83 -2.11 10.87
N PHE A 26 4.24 -0.87 11.15
CA PHE A 26 4.44 0.17 10.14
C PHE A 26 5.84 0.77 10.24
N ASP A 27 6.49 0.90 9.09
CA ASP A 27 7.64 1.76 8.89
C ASP A 27 7.14 3.09 8.32
N PHE A 28 7.17 4.13 9.15
CA PHE A 28 6.60 5.43 8.80
C PHE A 28 7.38 6.16 7.70
N ASP A 29 8.66 5.85 7.51
CA ASP A 29 9.44 6.43 6.41
C ASP A 29 9.00 5.82 5.07
N ILE A 30 8.75 4.50 5.05
CA ILE A 30 8.19 3.83 3.86
C ILE A 30 6.76 4.30 3.58
N VAL A 31 5.92 4.40 4.60
CA VAL A 31 4.55 4.93 4.46
C VAL A 31 4.58 6.35 3.90
N LYS A 32 5.45 7.21 4.42
CA LYS A 32 5.61 8.59 3.92
C LYS A 32 6.07 8.63 2.48
N ARG A 33 7.02 7.78 2.08
CA ARG A 33 7.46 7.69 0.69
C ARG A 33 6.31 7.29 -0.25
N ILE A 34 5.58 6.24 0.08
CA ILE A 34 4.44 5.77 -0.75
C ILE A 34 3.37 6.85 -0.88
N THR A 35 3.05 7.53 0.21
CA THR A 35 2.04 8.61 0.19
C THR A 35 2.48 9.82 -0.64
N LEU A 36 3.77 10.16 -0.65
CA LEU A 36 4.30 11.20 -1.54
C LEU A 36 4.22 10.81 -3.02
N GLU A 37 4.49 9.55 -3.36
CA GLU A 37 4.33 9.04 -4.73
C GLU A 37 2.85 9.08 -5.18
N VAL A 38 1.92 8.68 -4.30
CA VAL A 38 0.47 8.78 -4.57
C VAL A 38 0.04 10.24 -4.72
N LYS A 39 0.54 11.14 -3.87
CA LYS A 39 0.26 12.58 -3.97
C LYS A 39 0.66 13.12 -5.34
N ALA A 40 1.86 12.78 -5.84
CA ALA A 40 2.31 13.21 -7.15
C ALA A 40 1.35 12.76 -8.28
N LEU A 41 0.83 11.52 -8.21
CA LEU A 41 -0.17 11.03 -9.17
C LEU A 41 -1.48 11.84 -9.13
N VAL A 42 -1.95 12.15 -7.91
CA VAL A 42 -3.16 12.96 -7.72
C VAL A 42 -2.96 14.39 -8.24
N GLU A 43 -1.80 15.00 -8.00
CA GLU A 43 -1.44 16.33 -8.53
C GLU A 43 -1.33 16.33 -10.06
N MET A 44 -0.98 15.20 -10.67
CA MET A 44 -1.04 15.00 -12.13
C MET A 44 -2.46 14.80 -12.66
N GLY A 45 -3.49 14.84 -11.81
CA GLY A 45 -4.89 14.64 -12.17
C GLY A 45 -5.30 13.19 -12.37
N VAL A 46 -4.50 12.23 -11.88
CA VAL A 46 -4.84 10.80 -11.89
C VAL A 46 -5.74 10.48 -10.70
N GLU A 47 -6.83 9.77 -10.96
CA GLU A 47 -7.74 9.28 -9.92
C GLU A 47 -7.18 7.97 -9.34
N VAL A 48 -6.84 7.96 -8.05
CA VAL A 48 -6.14 6.83 -7.43
C VAL A 48 -7.03 6.17 -6.38
N GLY A 49 -7.32 4.88 -6.55
CA GLY A 49 -7.82 4.00 -5.49
C GLY A 49 -6.68 3.17 -4.92
N LEU A 50 -6.69 2.91 -3.62
CA LEU A 50 -5.69 2.06 -2.94
C LEU A 50 -6.35 0.80 -2.37
N VAL A 51 -5.73 -0.35 -2.61
CA VAL A 51 -6.05 -1.62 -1.95
C VAL A 51 -4.85 -2.04 -1.11
N VAL A 52 -4.98 -1.99 0.20
CA VAL A 52 -3.87 -2.26 1.13
C VAL A 52 -4.08 -3.61 1.80
N GLY A 53 -3.10 -4.51 1.68
CA GLY A 53 -3.10 -5.76 2.45
C GLY A 53 -2.76 -5.53 3.92
N GLY A 54 -3.31 -6.35 4.82
CA GLY A 54 -3.04 -6.27 6.27
C GLY A 54 -2.02 -7.29 6.81
N GLY A 55 -1.27 -7.96 5.92
CA GLY A 55 -0.38 -9.08 6.27
C GLY A 55 0.78 -8.74 7.21
N ASN A 56 1.12 -7.45 7.34
CA ASN A 56 2.07 -6.91 8.32
C ASN A 56 1.51 -6.80 9.74
N ILE A 57 0.19 -6.81 9.90
CA ILE A 57 -0.48 -6.76 11.22
C ILE A 57 -1.02 -8.13 11.59
N TRP A 58 -1.64 -8.82 10.62
CA TRP A 58 -2.26 -10.11 10.87
C TRP A 58 -2.11 -11.03 9.66
N ARG A 59 -1.66 -12.27 9.91
CA ARG A 59 -1.66 -13.35 8.93
C ARG A 59 -2.54 -14.48 9.44
N GLY A 60 -3.61 -14.78 8.72
CA GLY A 60 -4.52 -15.87 9.10
C GLY A 60 -3.88 -17.26 9.17
N ARG A 61 -2.70 -17.47 8.56
CA ARG A 61 -1.97 -18.74 8.66
C ARG A 61 -1.31 -18.97 10.05
N SER A 62 -1.23 -17.93 10.87
CA SER A 62 -0.56 -17.93 12.18
C SER A 62 -1.53 -17.95 13.36
N GLY A 63 -2.85 -17.93 13.11
CA GLY A 63 -3.86 -18.01 14.17
C GLY A 63 -4.12 -19.46 14.57
N GLU A 64 -3.93 -19.79 15.85
CA GLU A 64 -4.51 -21.00 16.42
C GLU A 64 -6.04 -20.87 16.41
N GLY A 65 -6.76 -21.89 15.92
CA GLY A 65 -8.23 -21.92 15.91
C GLY A 65 -8.92 -21.37 14.64
N MET A 66 -8.18 -21.11 13.55
CA MET A 66 -8.83 -20.94 12.25
C MET A 66 -9.17 -22.32 11.68
N ASP A 67 -10.43 -22.73 11.83
CA ASP A 67 -10.99 -23.85 11.08
C ASP A 67 -10.73 -23.63 9.58
N ARG A 68 -10.07 -24.62 8.98
CA ARG A 68 -9.72 -24.63 7.56
C ARG A 68 -10.88 -25.19 6.75
#